data_AF-A0A2K6B097-F1
#
_entry.id   AF-A0A2K6B097-F1
#
_cell.length_a   1.000
_cell.length_b   1.000
_cell.length_c   1.000
_cell.angle_alpha   90.00
_cell.angle_beta   90.00
_cell.angle_gamma   90.00
#
_symmetry.space_group_name_H-M   'P 1'
#
loop_
_entity.id
_entity.type
_entity.pdbx_description
1 polymer ?
#
loop_
_entity_poly.entity_id
_entity_poly.type
_entity_poly.pdbx_seq_one_letter_code
_entity_poly.pdbx_strand_id
1 'polypeptide(L)'
;MADIQTERVYQKQPTIFQNKKRVLLGETGKEKLLRYYKNLDTQEAIEGTYIDKKCPFTGNVCIRGRILSGVVTKMKMQRTIVIHRDYLHYIRKYNRFEKRHKNMSVHLSPCFRDVQIGDICQPLSKTVQAVPEVLRLDIGPLPTMK
;
A
#
# COMPACT_ATOMS: atom_id res chain seq x y z
N MET A 1 11.57 14.54 0.83
CA MET A 1 10.23 14.21 1.39
C MET A 1 9.30 15.29 0.90
N ALA A 2 8.23 14.95 0.17
CA ALA A 2 7.24 15.96 -0.21
C ALA A 2 6.61 16.54 1.06
N ASP A 3 6.34 17.84 1.07
CA ASP A 3 5.65 18.50 2.18
C ASP A 3 4.32 17.79 2.43
N ILE A 4 4.02 17.56 3.71
CA ILE A 4 2.81 16.85 4.12
C ILE A 4 1.57 17.61 3.67
N GLN A 5 1.67 18.93 3.62
CA GLN A 5 0.59 19.89 3.40
C GLN A 5 0.53 20.37 1.95
N THR A 6 0.21 19.48 1.02
CA THR A 6 0.05 19.82 -0.41
C THR A 6 -1.38 20.21 -0.78
N GLU A 7 -2.36 19.76 0.00
CA GLU A 7 -3.77 20.05 -0.27
C GLU A 7 -4.21 21.33 0.45
N ARG A 8 -5.32 21.91 -0.03
CA ARG A 8 -5.94 23.12 0.57
C ARG A 8 -6.44 22.88 2.00
N VAL A 9 -6.78 21.64 2.34
CA VAL A 9 -7.29 21.26 3.66
C VAL A 9 -6.13 20.76 4.52
N TYR A 10 -6.10 21.17 5.79
CA TYR A 10 -5.09 20.70 6.74
C TYR A 10 -5.10 19.17 6.88
N GLN A 11 -3.98 18.54 6.57
CA GLN A 11 -3.82 17.09 6.61
C GLN A 11 -3.34 16.67 8.00
N LYS A 12 -4.14 15.87 8.70
CA LYS A 12 -3.81 15.27 10.01
C LYS A 12 -4.38 13.86 10.13
N GLN A 13 -3.79 13.04 10.98
CA GLN A 13 -4.41 11.77 11.38
C GLN A 13 -5.58 12.07 12.34
N PRO A 14 -6.79 11.54 12.08
CA PRO A 14 -7.95 11.84 12.92
C PRO A 14 -7.83 11.25 14.33
N THR A 15 -7.14 10.12 14.47
CA THR A 15 -6.96 9.42 15.75
C THR A 15 -6.00 10.16 16.71
N ILE A 16 -5.20 11.10 16.20
CA ILE A 16 -4.14 11.74 16.97
C ILE A 16 -4.45 13.21 17.23
N PHE A 17 -4.44 13.54 18.52
CA PHE A 17 -4.52 14.92 18.96
C PHE A 17 -3.13 15.56 18.95
N GLN A 18 -2.92 16.51 18.03
CA GLN A 18 -1.63 17.20 17.85
C GLN A 18 -1.41 18.33 18.87
N ASN A 19 -2.48 18.95 19.38
CA ASN A 19 -2.40 20.13 20.25
C ASN A 19 -2.19 19.78 21.73
N LYS A 20 -1.36 18.76 22.02
CA LYS A 20 -1.05 18.38 23.40
C LYS A 20 -0.16 19.47 24.01
N LYS A 21 -0.67 20.17 25.03
CA LYS A 21 0.11 21.17 25.77
C LYS A 21 1.25 20.47 26.50
N ARG A 22 2.47 20.97 26.34
CA ARG A 22 3.62 20.50 27.12
C ARG A 22 3.47 20.99 28.55
N VAL A 23 3.68 20.10 29.51
CA VAL A 23 3.83 20.48 30.91
C VAL A 23 5.17 21.20 31.03
N LEU A 24 5.17 22.39 31.63
CA LEU A 24 6.34 23.29 31.70
C LEU A 24 7.56 22.68 32.41
N LEU A 25 7.40 21.53 33.09
CA LEU A 25 8.41 20.87 33.93
C LEU A 25 9.15 19.69 33.25
N GLY A 26 8.84 19.38 31.99
CA GLY A 26 9.44 18.25 31.25
C GLY A 26 10.48 18.71 30.21
N GLU A 27 11.51 17.89 30.00
CA GLU A 27 12.65 18.15 29.10
C GLU A 27 12.26 18.78 27.76
N THR A 28 13.05 19.77 27.31
CA THR A 28 12.89 20.56 26.09
C THR A 28 13.17 19.76 24.80
N GLY A 29 12.87 18.47 24.78
CA GLY A 29 12.98 17.65 23.57
C GLY A 29 11.88 18.00 22.57
N LYS A 30 12.20 18.02 21.27
CA LYS A 30 11.17 17.96 20.23
C LYS A 30 10.53 16.57 20.28
N GLU A 31 9.50 16.39 21.11
CA GLU A 31 8.71 15.14 21.09
C GLU A 31 8.30 14.86 19.64
N LYS A 32 8.70 13.69 19.12
CA LYS A 32 8.24 13.23 17.81
C LYS A 32 6.72 13.22 17.84
N LEU A 33 6.08 13.80 16.81
CA LEU A 33 4.63 13.76 16.69
C LEU A 33 4.19 12.30 16.79
N LEU A 34 3.31 12.01 17.76
CA LEU A 34 2.71 10.69 17.91
C LEU A 34 2.10 10.30 16.56
N ARG A 35 2.33 9.05 16.13
CA ARG A 35 1.85 8.52 14.85
C ARG A 35 1.05 7.25 15.08
N TYR A 36 -0.11 7.18 14.44
CA TYR A 36 -1.00 6.04 14.54
C TYR A 36 -0.67 5.09 13.40
N TYR A 37 -0.44 3.83 13.76
CA TYR A 37 -0.26 2.73 12.83
C TYR A 37 -0.90 1.47 13.42
N LYS A 38 -1.37 0.57 12.56
CA LYS A 38 -1.86 -0.76 12.91
C LYS A 38 -0.71 -1.76 12.88
N ASN A 39 -0.82 -2.84 13.65
CA ASN A 39 0.23 -3.84 13.88
C ASN A 39 0.62 -4.60 12.60
N LEU A 40 1.60 -4.08 11.83
CA LEU A 40 2.27 -4.73 10.69
C LEU A 40 3.72 -4.21 10.53
N ASP A 41 4.61 -5.08 10.04
CA ASP A 41 6.08 -4.92 10.04
C ASP A 41 6.63 -4.03 8.89
N THR A 42 6.06 -2.85 8.66
CA THR A 42 6.63 -1.87 7.70
C THR A 42 7.23 -0.71 8.46
N GLN A 43 8.57 -0.65 8.54
CA GLN A 43 9.30 0.46 9.19
C GLN A 43 8.90 1.82 8.60
N GLU A 44 8.73 1.90 7.28
CA GLU A 44 8.25 3.12 6.59
C GLU A 44 6.87 3.59 7.04
N ALA A 45 6.00 2.69 7.51
CA ALA A 45 4.70 3.08 8.06
C ALA A 45 4.83 3.73 9.44
N ILE A 46 5.77 3.24 10.25
CA ILE A 46 6.01 3.68 11.62
C ILE A 46 6.74 5.03 11.62
N GLU A 47 7.77 5.16 10.79
CA GLU A 47 8.64 6.35 10.77
C GLU A 47 8.22 7.40 9.73
N GLY A 48 7.38 7.01 8.76
CA GLY A 48 6.93 7.90 7.71
C GLY A 48 6.21 9.13 8.26
N THR A 49 6.16 10.20 7.47
CA THR A 49 5.44 11.44 7.83
C THR A 49 4.23 11.71 6.94
N TYR A 50 3.95 10.81 5.98
CA TYR A 50 2.83 10.95 5.06
C TYR A 50 1.48 10.77 5.77
N ILE A 51 0.43 11.40 5.22
CA ILE A 51 -0.95 11.28 5.70
C ILE A 51 -1.81 10.77 4.55
N ASP A 52 -2.33 9.56 4.73
CA ASP A 52 -3.20 8.91 3.75
C ASP A 52 -4.33 8.17 4.47
N LYS A 53 -5.57 8.51 4.12
CA LYS A 53 -6.78 7.88 4.68
C LYS A 53 -7.02 6.48 4.09
N LYS A 54 -6.54 6.24 2.86
CA LYS A 54 -6.69 4.97 2.14
C LYS A 54 -5.60 3.95 2.51
N CYS A 55 -4.57 4.38 3.22
CA CYS A 55 -3.50 3.49 3.67
C CYS A 55 -4.06 2.42 4.63
N PRO A 56 -3.76 1.13 4.40
CA PRO A 56 -4.22 0.05 5.28
C PRO A 56 -3.55 0.06 6.66
N PHE A 57 -2.33 0.62 6.75
CA PHE A 57 -1.54 0.63 7.98
C PHE A 57 -1.88 1.80 8.87
N THR A 58 -1.96 3.01 8.31
CA THR A 58 -2.08 4.27 9.06
C THR A 58 -3.45 4.94 8.93
N GLY A 59 -4.33 4.39 8.09
CA GLY A 59 -5.69 4.87 7.87
C GLY A 59 -6.77 3.98 8.50
N ASN A 60 -8.04 4.35 8.27
CA ASN A 60 -9.22 3.67 8.83
C ASN A 60 -9.71 2.51 7.96
N VAL A 61 -8.81 1.97 7.17
CA VAL A 61 -9.09 0.97 6.17
C VAL A 61 -8.89 -0.43 6.75
N CYS A 62 -9.83 -1.34 6.48
CA CYS A 62 -9.79 -2.73 6.93
C CYS A 62 -9.85 -3.65 5.71
N ILE A 63 -9.00 -4.66 5.69
CA ILE A 63 -8.89 -5.68 4.63
C ILE A 63 -9.97 -6.78 4.91
N ARG A 64 -10.97 -7.00 4.01
CA ARG A 64 -12.18 -7.94 3.98
C ARG A 64 -12.69 -8.59 2.61
N GLY A 65 -12.41 -9.85 2.20
CA GLY A 65 -12.56 -10.35 0.78
C GLY A 65 -11.41 -11.20 0.13
N ARG A 66 -11.13 -11.07 -1.19
CA ARG A 66 -10.08 -11.85 -1.92
C ARG A 66 -8.71 -11.17 -2.10
N ILE A 67 -7.61 -11.89 -1.85
CA ILE A 67 -6.26 -11.38 -2.06
C ILE A 67 -5.76 -11.75 -3.45
N LEU A 68 -5.21 -10.77 -4.17
CA LEU A 68 -4.95 -10.85 -5.59
C LEU A 68 -3.50 -10.40 -5.90
N SER A 69 -2.71 -11.29 -6.50
CA SER A 69 -1.36 -10.96 -6.98
C SER A 69 -1.34 -10.61 -8.47
N GLY A 70 -0.44 -9.73 -8.90
CA GLY A 70 -0.28 -9.32 -10.30
C GLY A 70 1.07 -8.64 -10.55
N VAL A 71 1.32 -8.24 -11.79
CA VAL A 71 2.54 -7.52 -12.18
C VAL A 71 2.21 -6.04 -12.38
N VAL A 72 3.04 -5.14 -11.88
CA VAL A 72 2.86 -3.70 -12.07
C VAL A 72 3.18 -3.31 -13.51
N THR A 73 2.22 -2.70 -14.21
CA THR A 73 2.39 -2.26 -15.60
C THR A 73 2.54 -0.76 -15.74
N LYS A 74 1.78 0.02 -14.96
CA LYS A 74 1.78 1.49 -15.05
C LYS A 74 1.80 2.12 -13.68
N MET A 75 2.65 3.13 -13.52
CA MET A 75 2.80 3.94 -12.30
C MET A 75 2.64 5.44 -12.58
N LYS A 76 1.74 5.81 -13.50
CA LYS A 76 1.62 7.19 -13.97
C LYS A 76 0.75 8.09 -13.07
N MET A 77 -0.06 7.50 -12.19
CA MET A 77 -1.02 8.22 -11.35
C MET A 77 -0.47 8.41 -9.94
N GLN A 78 -0.85 9.51 -9.29
CA GLN A 78 -0.48 9.74 -7.90
C GLN A 78 -1.16 8.71 -7.00
N ARG A 79 -0.36 7.99 -6.19
CA ARG A 79 -0.83 7.01 -5.19
C ARG A 79 -1.71 5.88 -5.76
N THR A 80 -1.63 5.60 -7.06
CA THR A 80 -2.39 4.52 -7.71
C THR A 80 -1.55 3.89 -8.82
N ILE A 81 -1.54 2.57 -8.89
CA ILE A 81 -0.84 1.78 -9.91
C ILE A 81 -1.84 0.92 -10.68
N VAL A 82 -1.48 0.51 -11.89
CA VAL A 82 -2.26 -0.47 -12.66
C VAL A 82 -1.50 -1.78 -12.69
N ILE A 83 -2.15 -2.84 -12.20
CA ILE A 83 -1.63 -4.20 -12.24
C ILE A 83 -2.24 -4.97 -13.41
N HIS A 84 -1.42 -5.77 -14.06
CA HIS A 84 -1.80 -6.74 -15.09
C HIS A 84 -1.86 -8.13 -14.48
N ARG A 85 -2.93 -8.85 -14.78
CA ARG A 85 -3.18 -10.20 -14.27
C ARG A 85 -3.48 -11.13 -15.42
N ASP A 86 -2.54 -12.01 -15.67
CA ASP A 86 -2.68 -13.10 -16.62
C ASP A 86 -3.39 -14.28 -15.97
N TYR A 87 -4.40 -14.81 -16.66
CA TYR A 87 -5.08 -16.04 -16.27
C TYR A 87 -5.41 -16.88 -17.50
N LEU A 88 -5.42 -18.20 -17.30
CA LEU A 88 -5.76 -19.15 -18.34
C LEU A 88 -7.26 -19.44 -18.29
N HIS A 89 -7.95 -19.21 -19.40
CA HIS A 89 -9.37 -19.53 -19.56
C HIS A 89 -9.50 -20.86 -20.31
N TYR A 90 -10.18 -21.83 -19.72
CA TYR A 90 -10.38 -23.14 -20.34
C TYR A 90 -11.53 -23.12 -21.35
N ILE A 91 -11.28 -23.58 -22.58
CA ILE A 91 -12.29 -23.70 -23.63
C ILE A 91 -12.69 -25.17 -23.76
N ARG A 92 -13.88 -25.50 -23.22
CA ARG A 92 -14.40 -26.88 -23.17
C ARG A 92 -14.60 -27.53 -24.55
N LYS A 93 -14.89 -26.74 -25.60
CA LYS A 93 -15.08 -27.28 -26.96
C LYS A 93 -13.79 -27.87 -27.55
N TYR A 94 -12.65 -27.26 -27.24
CA TYR A 94 -11.35 -27.64 -27.83
C TYR A 94 -10.42 -28.32 -26.83
N ASN A 95 -10.85 -28.53 -25.59
CA ASN A 95 -10.05 -29.05 -24.48
C ASN A 95 -8.68 -28.33 -24.34
N ARG A 96 -8.64 -27.02 -24.60
CA ARG A 96 -7.43 -26.18 -24.58
C ARG A 96 -7.63 -24.94 -23.71
N PHE A 97 -6.52 -24.36 -23.26
CA PHE A 97 -6.50 -23.10 -22.51
C PHE A 97 -6.17 -21.91 -23.43
N GLU A 98 -6.83 -20.78 -23.20
CA GLU A 98 -6.57 -19.49 -23.82
C GLU A 98 -5.95 -18.55 -22.77
N LYS A 99 -4.89 -17.83 -23.13
CA LYS A 99 -4.32 -16.78 -22.28
C LYS A 99 -5.18 -15.53 -22.36
N ARG A 100 -5.64 -15.04 -21.21
CA ARG A 100 -6.37 -13.76 -21.07
C ARG A 100 -5.72 -12.91 -20.00
N HIS A 101 -5.91 -11.61 -20.10
CA HIS A 101 -5.46 -10.67 -19.10
C HIS A 101 -6.57 -9.73 -18.63
N LYS A 102 -6.43 -9.21 -17.42
CA LYS A 102 -7.25 -8.12 -16.88
C LYS A 102 -6.35 -7.07 -16.24
N ASN A 103 -6.64 -5.81 -16.55
CA ASN A 103 -6.01 -4.66 -15.93
C ASN A 103 -6.87 -4.19 -14.76
N MET A 104 -6.25 -3.94 -13.62
CA MET A 104 -6.93 -3.41 -12.44
C MET A 104 -6.13 -2.24 -11.87
N SER A 105 -6.81 -1.14 -11.56
CA SER A 105 -6.22 -0.03 -10.81
C SER A 105 -6.19 -0.38 -9.33
N VAL A 106 -5.07 -0.10 -8.66
CA VAL A 106 -4.82 -0.45 -7.26
C VAL A 106 -4.19 0.73 -6.53
N HIS A 107 -4.67 1.05 -5.33
CA HIS A 107 -4.10 2.11 -4.49
C HIS A 107 -2.69 1.74 -4.01
N LEU A 108 -1.73 2.64 -4.23
CA LEU A 108 -0.36 2.50 -3.75
C LEU A 108 -0.15 3.48 -2.60
N SER A 109 -0.04 2.92 -1.39
CA SER A 109 0.24 3.72 -0.19
C SER A 109 1.68 4.28 -0.26
N PRO A 110 1.93 5.52 0.19
CA PRO A 110 3.28 6.12 0.25
C PRO A 110 4.29 5.39 1.15
N CYS A 111 3.86 4.34 1.84
CA CYS A 111 4.68 3.34 2.55
C CYS A 111 5.54 2.46 1.66
N PHE A 112 5.26 2.42 0.36
CA PHE A 112 5.96 1.58 -0.59
C PHE A 112 6.57 2.52 -1.63
N ARG A 113 7.81 2.93 -1.39
CA ARG A 113 8.52 3.87 -2.28
C ARG A 113 9.32 3.17 -3.37
N ASP A 114 9.79 1.97 -3.06
CA ASP A 114 10.73 1.23 -3.91
C ASP A 114 10.03 0.34 -4.95
N VAL A 115 8.93 0.84 -5.51
CA VAL A 115 8.10 0.09 -6.47
C VAL A 115 8.50 0.43 -7.89
N GLN A 116 8.74 -0.59 -8.70
CA GLN A 116 9.09 -0.47 -10.11
C GLN A 116 8.09 -1.18 -11.02
N ILE A 117 8.14 -0.83 -12.30
CA ILE A 117 7.35 -1.49 -13.34
C ILE A 117 7.95 -2.88 -13.57
N GLY A 118 7.12 -3.92 -13.54
CA GLY A 118 7.56 -5.31 -13.64
C GLY A 118 7.62 -6.05 -12.30
N ASP A 119 7.51 -5.34 -11.18
CA ASP A 119 7.49 -5.97 -9.86
C ASP A 119 6.23 -6.81 -9.65
N ILE A 120 6.41 -7.93 -8.96
CA ILE A 120 5.32 -8.80 -8.55
C ILE A 120 4.78 -8.29 -7.23
N CYS A 121 3.50 -7.96 -7.23
CA CYS A 121 2.81 -7.57 -6.02
C CYS A 121 2.12 -8.79 -5.38
N GLN A 122 2.59 -9.22 -4.21
CA GLN A 122 2.06 -10.34 -3.44
C GLN A 122 1.74 -9.89 -1.99
N PRO A 123 0.70 -10.45 -1.34
CA PRO A 123 0.46 -10.20 0.08
C PRO A 123 1.53 -10.82 0.99
N LEU A 124 1.75 -10.14 2.11
CA LEU A 124 2.74 -10.48 3.15
C LEU A 124 2.45 -11.63 4.10
N SER A 125 1.19 -11.94 4.33
CA SER A 125 0.84 -12.89 5.39
C SER A 125 -0.47 -13.60 5.06
N LYS A 126 -0.52 -14.89 5.42
CA LYS A 126 -1.75 -15.71 5.38
C LYS A 126 -2.68 -15.28 6.51
N THR A 127 -3.21 -14.06 6.48
CA THR A 127 -4.31 -13.72 7.36
C THR A 127 -5.17 -12.61 6.79
N VAL A 128 -6.47 -12.92 6.77
CA VAL A 128 -7.61 -12.03 6.62
C VAL A 128 -7.87 -11.56 5.20
N GLN A 129 -8.90 -12.20 4.67
CA GLN A 129 -9.65 -11.86 3.47
C GLN A 129 -9.87 -10.32 3.39
N ALA A 130 -9.75 -9.73 2.18
CA ALA A 130 -9.47 -8.42 1.49
C ALA A 130 -10.15 -7.00 1.38
N VAL A 131 -9.38 -6.07 0.84
CA VAL A 131 -9.79 -4.81 0.20
C VAL A 131 -9.90 -3.63 1.15
N PRO A 132 -9.17 -2.53 0.86
CA PRO A 132 -8.41 -2.21 -0.34
C PRO A 132 -7.06 -2.93 -0.31
N GLU A 133 -6.71 -3.61 -1.41
CA GLU A 133 -5.64 -3.11 -2.29
C GLU A 133 -4.30 -2.88 -1.58
N VAL A 134 -3.95 -3.73 -0.61
CA VAL A 134 -2.61 -3.76 -0.05
C VAL A 134 -1.76 -4.72 -0.84
N LEU A 135 -0.95 -4.15 -1.70
CA LEU A 135 0.18 -4.82 -2.32
C LEU A 135 1.37 -4.67 -1.38
N ARG A 136 2.06 -5.76 -1.01
CA ARG A 136 3.52 -5.65 -0.89
C ARG A 136 4.07 -6.06 -2.24
N LEU A 137 5.14 -5.39 -2.65
CA LEU A 137 5.87 -5.75 -3.85
C LEU A 137 7.10 -6.50 -3.39
N ASP A 138 7.21 -7.72 -3.87
CA ASP A 138 8.42 -8.50 -3.66
C ASP A 138 9.45 -7.95 -4.64
N ILE A 139 10.38 -7.16 -4.11
CA ILE A 139 11.59 -6.72 -4.81
C ILE A 139 12.51 -7.95 -4.86
N GLY A 140 12.17 -8.89 -5.73
CA GLY A 140 12.96 -10.07 -6.04
C GLY A 140 13.12 -10.17 -7.54
N PRO A 141 14.32 -10.45 -8.06
CA PRO A 141 14.51 -10.65 -9.49
C PRO A 141 13.57 -11.77 -9.95
N LEU A 142 12.97 -11.58 -11.13
CA LEU A 142 12.20 -12.62 -11.81
C LEU A 142 12.93 -13.96 -11.68
N PRO A 143 12.26 -15.05 -11.25
CA PRO A 143 12.84 -16.37 -11.44
C PRO A 143 12.99 -16.55 -12.95
N THR A 144 14.25 -16.48 -13.41
CA THR A 144 14.62 -16.83 -14.76
C THR A 144 14.16 -18.26 -14.97
N MET A 145 13.14 -18.43 -15.82
CA MET A 145 12.76 -19.76 -16.30
C MET A 145 13.97 -20.30 -17.08
N LYS A 146 14.69 -21.22 -16.45
CA LYS A 146 15.52 -22.20 -17.16
C LYS A 146 14.62 -23.30 -17.69
#